data_AF-A0A1W1ZJN8-F1
#
_entry.id   AF-A0A1W1ZJN8-F1
#
_cell.length_a   1.000
_cell.length_b   1.000
_cell.length_c   1.000
_cell.angle_alpha   90.00
_cell.angle_beta   90.00
_cell.angle_gamma   90.00
#
_symmetry.space_group_name_H-M   'P 1'
#
loop_
_entity.id
_entity.type
_entity.pdbx_description
1 polymer ?
#
loop_
_entity_poly.entity_id
_entity_poly.type
_entity_poly.pdbx_seq_one_letter_code
_entity_poly.pdbx_strand_id
1 'polypeptide(L)'
;MKKYLLIFLLFLSAVGFSQWQPLAFTALSGGDCDEVEIASDIFISDVNDSQAGSYGAIEIYNPTNATVNLSNYSVRRSGDYGSGIWAWETGQGGYPNLSGNLPPGGIYLIMVGTNGNVCNNVTYNMSLGQNAGINGNDQVQLRKNGVTIDDVGFPGSPGFSLVRKPDAEVPKAVFNSADWNITGQNCGSLGNHTINNAPVPEIDNISRYRDNPGTLPYTFCNTPTRVRVQMDTTGGGFTYSYNLQGTTTPVNVTNTTGIFSNLEEDTYTLTITIRRNNILFCTHIVSFNITGGTETSPIILLNP
;
A
#
# COMPACT_ATOMS: atom_id res chain seq x y z
N MET A 1 -10.18 10.55 -77.58
CA MET A 1 -8.87 10.15 -77.04
C MET A 1 -9.10 9.24 -75.83
N LYS A 2 -8.80 7.94 -75.95
CA LYS A 2 -8.92 6.96 -74.86
C LYS A 2 -7.68 7.07 -73.95
N LYS A 3 -7.86 7.19 -72.63
CA LYS A 3 -6.79 7.01 -71.63
C LYS A 3 -6.93 5.62 -71.01
N TYR A 4 -5.87 4.82 -71.06
CA TYR A 4 -5.74 3.56 -70.35
C TYR A 4 -5.31 3.84 -68.90
N LEU A 5 -5.98 3.24 -67.93
CA LEU A 5 -5.54 3.18 -66.53
C LEU A 5 -5.04 1.76 -66.24
N LEU A 6 -3.73 1.65 -66.00
CA LEU A 6 -3.05 0.41 -65.65
C LEU A 6 -3.16 0.21 -64.13
N ILE A 7 -3.89 -0.82 -63.68
CA ILE A 7 -3.99 -1.17 -62.25
C ILE A 7 -2.89 -2.19 -61.94
N PHE A 8 -1.99 -1.82 -61.03
CA PHE A 8 -0.97 -2.69 -60.46
C PHE A 8 -1.62 -3.54 -59.34
N LEU A 9 -1.76 -4.85 -59.54
CA LEU A 9 -2.05 -5.77 -58.44
C LEU A 9 -0.75 -6.11 -57.71
N LEU A 10 -0.58 -5.58 -56.49
CA LEU A 10 0.39 -6.09 -55.53
C LEU A 10 -0.27 -7.24 -54.75
N PHE A 11 0.17 -8.47 -55.01
CA PHE A 11 -0.06 -9.59 -54.10
C PHE A 11 0.80 -9.37 -52.86
N LEU A 12 0.19 -8.88 -51.78
CA LEU A 12 0.77 -8.95 -50.45
C LEU A 12 0.49 -10.37 -49.94
N SER A 13 1.50 -11.23 -49.88
CA SER A 13 1.40 -12.49 -49.15
C SER A 13 1.19 -12.16 -47.67
N ALA A 14 0.07 -12.63 -47.11
CA ALA A 14 -0.22 -12.51 -45.69
C ALA A 14 0.84 -13.33 -44.91
N VAL A 15 1.85 -12.65 -44.40
CA VAL A 15 2.68 -13.19 -43.31
C VAL A 15 1.76 -13.34 -42.10
N GLY A 16 1.47 -14.59 -41.74
CA GLY A 16 0.68 -14.91 -40.57
C GLY A 16 1.39 -14.50 -39.31
N PHE A 17 0.94 -13.42 -38.67
CA PHE A 17 1.40 -13.05 -37.34
C PHE A 17 0.63 -13.88 -36.30
N SER A 18 1.35 -14.59 -35.42
CA SER A 18 0.78 -15.14 -34.19
C SER A 18 0.38 -13.99 -33.28
N GLN A 19 -0.89 -13.90 -32.90
CA GLN A 19 -1.39 -12.84 -32.03
C GLN A 19 -2.16 -13.41 -30.84
N TRP A 20 -1.88 -12.85 -29.67
CA TRP A 20 -2.70 -13.07 -28.49
C TRP A 20 -4.02 -12.31 -28.67
N GLN A 21 -5.14 -12.96 -28.37
CA GLN A 21 -6.45 -12.32 -28.41
C GLN A 21 -7.02 -12.24 -27.00
N PRO A 22 -7.55 -11.08 -26.57
CA PRO A 22 -8.22 -10.97 -25.29
C PRO A 22 -9.49 -11.84 -25.28
N LEU A 23 -9.78 -12.47 -24.15
CA LEU A 23 -11.06 -13.11 -23.90
C LEU A 23 -11.95 -12.19 -23.07
N ALA A 24 -13.25 -12.23 -23.33
CA ALA A 24 -14.21 -11.73 -22.36
C ALA A 24 -14.12 -12.59 -21.09
N PHE A 25 -13.93 -11.95 -19.95
CA PHE A 25 -14.02 -12.57 -18.64
C PHE A 25 -14.92 -11.74 -17.74
N THR A 26 -15.53 -12.39 -16.76
CA THR A 26 -16.22 -11.70 -15.67
C THR A 26 -15.36 -11.89 -14.44
N ALA A 27 -14.75 -10.80 -13.96
CA ALA A 27 -14.21 -10.80 -12.61
C ALA A 27 -15.39 -10.80 -11.64
N LEU A 28 -15.49 -11.86 -10.83
CA LEU A 28 -16.28 -11.82 -9.62
C LEU A 28 -15.37 -11.18 -8.58
N SER A 29 -15.54 -9.87 -8.35
CA SER A 29 -14.80 -9.19 -7.28
C SER A 29 -15.26 -9.76 -5.93
N GLY A 30 -14.30 -10.09 -5.09
CA GLY A 30 -14.56 -10.60 -3.76
C GLY A 30 -13.24 -10.86 -3.04
N GLY A 31 -12.59 -9.80 -2.58
CA GLY A 31 -11.36 -9.90 -1.78
C GLY A 31 -11.29 -8.80 -0.73
N ASP A 32 -10.87 -9.16 0.49
CA ASP A 32 -10.74 -8.33 1.70
C ASP A 32 -9.75 -7.15 1.61
N CYS A 33 -9.39 -6.69 0.40
CA CYS A 33 -8.63 -5.45 0.25
C CYS A 33 -9.51 -4.20 0.36
N ASP A 34 -10.83 -4.35 0.51
CA ASP A 34 -11.74 -3.22 0.77
C ASP A 34 -11.68 -2.74 2.23
N GLU A 35 -11.08 -3.52 3.14
CA GLU A 35 -10.77 -3.11 4.51
C GLU A 35 -9.31 -3.43 4.84
N VAL A 36 -8.39 -2.76 4.14
CA VAL A 36 -6.96 -2.78 4.42
C VAL A 36 -6.73 -2.51 5.91
N GLU A 37 -5.87 -3.30 6.57
CA GLU A 37 -5.42 -3.00 7.94
C GLU A 37 -4.51 -1.75 7.87
N ILE A 38 -5.15 -0.59 7.98
CA ILE A 38 -4.54 0.73 7.85
C ILE A 38 -3.80 1.06 9.16
N ALA A 39 -2.81 0.26 9.54
CA ALA A 39 -2.39 0.15 10.93
C ALA A 39 -3.55 -0.23 11.87
N SER A 40 -3.24 -0.92 12.95
CA SER A 40 -4.28 -1.29 13.94
C SER A 40 -4.65 -0.12 14.86
N ASP A 41 -3.87 0.97 14.86
CA ASP A 41 -4.04 2.11 15.75
C ASP A 41 -3.35 3.38 15.22
N ILE A 42 -3.51 4.48 15.95
CA ILE A 42 -2.78 5.74 15.73
C ILE A 42 -1.29 5.57 16.09
N PHE A 43 -0.42 6.38 15.49
CA PHE A 43 1.04 6.29 15.69
C PHE A 43 1.72 7.66 15.61
N ILE A 44 2.97 7.74 16.06
CA ILE A 44 3.80 8.96 15.97
C ILE A 44 4.36 9.05 14.55
N SER A 45 3.93 10.08 13.82
CA SER A 45 4.25 10.31 12.41
C SER A 45 5.38 11.30 12.19
N ASP A 46 5.60 12.23 13.13
CA ASP A 46 6.67 13.23 13.05
C ASP A 46 7.14 13.63 14.45
N VAL A 47 8.44 13.89 14.58
CA VAL A 47 9.03 14.56 15.73
C VAL A 47 10.03 15.61 15.27
N ASN A 48 9.82 16.86 15.68
CA ASN A 48 10.72 17.97 15.43
C ASN A 48 11.35 18.47 16.72
N ASP A 49 12.66 18.68 16.72
CA ASP A 49 13.42 19.28 17.82
C ASP A 49 14.14 20.54 17.36
N SER A 50 14.15 21.57 18.20
CA SER A 50 14.89 22.79 17.91
C SER A 50 16.38 22.62 18.19
N GLN A 51 17.22 23.14 17.29
CA GLN A 51 18.66 23.17 17.51
C GLN A 51 19.06 23.93 18.79
N ALA A 52 18.27 24.93 19.18
CA ALA A 52 18.50 25.76 20.36
C ALA A 52 17.19 26.07 21.07
N GLY A 53 17.25 26.15 22.40
CA GLY A 53 16.06 26.32 23.24
C GLY A 53 15.48 24.99 23.69
N SER A 54 14.18 24.96 24.00
CA SER A 54 13.46 23.78 24.46
C SER A 54 12.33 23.37 23.53
N TYR A 55 12.09 24.10 22.45
CA TYR A 55 10.99 23.85 21.54
C TYR A 55 11.18 22.54 20.77
N GLY A 56 10.08 21.80 20.65
CA GLY A 56 9.89 20.72 19.72
C GLY A 56 8.40 20.50 19.46
N ALA A 57 8.10 19.57 18.56
CA ALA A 57 6.76 19.14 18.22
C ALA A 57 6.71 17.62 18.06
N ILE A 58 5.58 17.04 18.43
CA ILE A 58 5.26 15.63 18.18
C ILE A 58 3.95 15.61 17.39
N GLU A 59 3.94 14.84 16.31
CA GLU A 59 2.77 14.59 15.49
C GLU A 59 2.29 13.15 15.67
N ILE A 60 0.98 12.98 15.84
CA ILE A 60 0.30 11.70 15.87
C ILE A 60 -0.67 11.66 14.70
N TYR A 61 -0.65 10.58 13.93
CA TYR A 61 -1.51 10.37 12.78
C TYR A 61 -2.51 9.24 13.05
N ASN A 62 -3.75 9.42 12.57
CA ASN A 62 -4.75 8.35 12.53
C ASN A 62 -4.85 7.75 11.12
N PRO A 63 -4.21 6.60 10.88
CA PRO A 63 -4.32 5.91 9.59
C PRO A 63 -5.64 5.14 9.44
N THR A 64 -6.36 4.86 10.51
CA THR A 64 -7.56 4.00 10.48
C THR A 64 -8.70 4.62 9.69
N ASN A 65 -9.66 3.79 9.27
CA ASN A 65 -10.90 4.23 8.62
C ASN A 65 -11.96 4.76 9.60
N ALA A 66 -11.66 4.82 10.89
CA ALA A 66 -12.57 5.25 11.94
C ALA A 66 -12.04 6.45 12.73
N THR A 67 -12.95 7.23 13.30
CA THR A 67 -12.58 8.28 14.25
C THR A 67 -12.13 7.64 15.56
N VAL A 68 -10.92 7.98 16.02
CA VAL A 68 -10.34 7.47 17.26
C VAL A 68 -10.62 8.43 18.42
N ASN A 69 -11.14 7.92 19.53
CA ASN A 69 -11.28 8.67 20.77
C ASN A 69 -9.96 8.65 21.56
N LEU A 70 -9.40 9.83 21.85
CA LEU A 70 -8.06 9.96 22.42
C LEU A 70 -8.01 9.85 23.96
N SER A 71 -9.14 9.67 24.64
CA SER A 71 -9.21 9.66 26.11
C SER A 71 -8.38 8.58 26.81
N ASN A 72 -8.08 7.49 26.09
CA ASN A 72 -7.26 6.38 26.59
C ASN A 72 -5.78 6.51 26.18
N TYR A 73 -5.40 7.59 25.50
CA TYR A 73 -4.07 7.77 24.94
C TYR A 73 -3.27 8.80 25.75
N SER A 74 -1.97 8.57 25.84
CA SER A 74 -1.03 9.47 26.51
C SER A 74 0.33 9.41 25.85
N VAL A 75 1.14 10.45 26.04
CA VAL A 75 2.54 10.48 25.61
C VAL A 75 3.47 10.46 26.81
N ARG A 76 4.61 9.79 26.69
CA ARG A 76 5.65 9.73 27.73
C ARG A 76 7.01 10.04 27.13
N ARG A 77 7.84 10.79 27.85
CA ARG A 77 9.24 11.05 27.48
C ARG A 77 10.22 10.41 28.46
N SER A 78 11.32 9.87 27.94
CA SER A 78 12.56 9.61 28.68
C SER A 78 13.66 10.55 28.19
N GLY A 79 14.53 10.97 29.12
CA GLY A 79 15.71 11.83 28.85
C GLY A 79 16.82 11.14 28.05
N ASP A 80 16.78 9.80 28.03
CA ASP A 80 17.74 8.96 27.33
C ASP A 80 17.02 7.71 26.84
N TYR A 81 17.23 7.34 25.58
CA TYR A 81 16.57 6.19 24.97
C TYR A 81 16.89 4.89 25.73
N GLY A 82 15.85 4.20 26.16
CA GLY A 82 15.98 2.93 26.88
C GLY A 82 16.47 3.06 28.33
N SER A 83 16.58 4.27 28.89
CA SER A 83 17.03 4.46 30.28
C SER A 83 16.08 3.88 31.34
N GLY A 84 14.79 3.78 31.00
CA GLY A 84 13.74 3.43 31.95
C GLY A 84 13.42 4.53 32.98
N ILE A 85 14.00 5.73 32.84
CA ILE A 85 13.74 6.91 33.66
C ILE A 85 12.87 7.88 32.89
N TRP A 86 11.75 8.32 33.48
CA TRP A 86 10.70 9.00 32.73
C TRP A 86 10.46 10.41 33.26
N ALA A 87 10.53 11.39 32.37
CA ALA A 87 10.59 12.81 32.71
C ALA A 87 9.21 13.48 32.77
N TRP A 88 8.27 13.09 31.90
CA TRP A 88 6.91 13.63 31.88
C TRP A 88 5.96 12.83 32.78
N GLU A 89 6.42 12.50 33.97
CA GLU A 89 5.54 12.05 35.03
C GLU A 89 5.00 13.29 35.74
N THR A 90 3.70 13.55 35.59
CA THR A 90 3.00 14.47 36.48
C THR A 90 3.22 13.96 37.91
N GLY A 91 3.38 14.87 38.89
CA GLY A 91 3.61 14.51 40.30
C GLY A 91 2.51 13.67 40.98
N GLN A 92 1.55 13.15 40.20
CA GLN A 92 0.56 12.15 40.56
C GLN A 92 0.77 10.80 39.83
N GLY A 93 1.96 10.53 39.29
CA GLY A 93 2.31 9.28 38.63
C GLY A 93 1.68 9.08 37.23
N GLY A 94 1.13 10.13 36.61
CA GLY A 94 0.46 10.07 35.31
C GLY A 94 1.24 10.77 34.19
N TYR A 95 1.03 10.36 32.94
CA TYR A 95 1.62 10.96 31.74
C TYR A 95 0.69 12.01 31.13
N PRO A 96 1.17 12.96 30.30
CA PRO A 96 0.30 13.86 29.54
C PRO A 96 -0.75 13.08 28.72
N ASN A 97 -2.01 13.18 29.13
CA ASN A 97 -3.13 12.54 28.45
C ASN A 97 -3.55 13.35 27.23
N LEU A 98 -3.84 12.64 26.13
CA LEU A 98 -4.45 13.20 24.95
C LEU A 98 -5.96 13.35 25.17
N SER A 99 -6.61 14.17 24.36
CA SER A 99 -8.05 14.37 24.46
C SER A 99 -8.66 14.75 23.11
N GLY A 100 -9.97 14.59 23.00
CA GLY A 100 -10.71 14.83 21.78
C GLY A 100 -10.88 13.59 20.92
N ASN A 101 -11.26 13.82 19.66
CA ASN A 101 -11.48 12.78 18.67
C ASN A 101 -10.61 13.07 17.45
N LEU A 102 -9.95 12.04 16.92
CA LEU A 102 -9.05 12.14 15.77
C LEU A 102 -9.70 11.41 14.57
N PRO A 103 -10.21 12.13 13.56
CA PRO A 103 -10.87 11.49 12.40
C PRO A 103 -9.89 10.65 11.56
N PRO A 104 -10.38 9.81 10.64
CA PRO A 104 -9.55 9.13 9.65
C PRO A 104 -8.65 10.10 8.88
N GLY A 105 -7.36 9.76 8.73
CA GLY A 105 -6.34 10.64 8.16
C GLY A 105 -6.03 11.89 9.00
N GLY A 106 -6.59 11.99 10.21
CA GLY A 106 -6.44 13.13 11.09
C GLY A 106 -5.06 13.20 11.74
N ILE A 107 -4.64 14.42 12.07
CA ILE A 107 -3.38 14.73 12.73
C ILE A 107 -3.64 15.39 14.08
N TYR A 108 -2.90 14.94 15.11
CA TYR A 108 -2.87 15.53 16.44
C TYR A 108 -1.46 16.03 16.74
N LEU A 109 -1.32 17.35 16.90
CA LEU A 109 -0.04 18.01 17.11
C LEU A 109 0.13 18.45 18.56
N ILE A 110 1.27 18.07 19.14
CA ILE A 110 1.67 18.40 20.51
C ILE A 110 2.91 19.27 20.46
N MET A 111 2.82 20.47 21.01
CA MET A 111 3.99 21.32 21.24
C MET A 111 4.67 20.92 22.55
N VAL A 112 5.98 20.69 22.49
CA VAL A 112 6.81 20.29 23.63
C VAL A 112 7.90 21.33 23.84
N GLY A 113 7.83 22.10 24.94
CA GLY A 113 8.63 23.32 25.08
C GLY A 113 8.14 24.48 24.20
N THR A 114 8.62 25.69 24.49
CA THR A 114 8.07 26.92 23.88
C THR A 114 9.13 27.92 23.42
N ASN A 115 10.42 27.60 23.61
CA ASN A 115 11.52 28.51 23.31
C ASN A 115 12.44 27.92 22.25
N GLY A 116 12.83 28.71 21.26
CA GLY A 116 13.69 28.25 20.16
C GLY A 116 13.08 28.59 18.82
N ASN A 117 13.44 27.82 17.80
CA ASN A 117 12.87 27.94 16.46
C ASN A 117 11.48 27.29 16.44
N VAL A 118 10.47 28.05 16.86
CA VAL A 118 9.07 27.62 16.89
C VAL A 118 8.51 27.52 15.46
N CYS A 119 7.78 26.45 15.16
CA CYS A 119 7.09 26.29 13.87
C CYS A 119 5.82 27.16 13.86
N ASN A 120 5.97 28.44 13.51
CA ASN A 120 4.93 29.47 13.62
C ASN A 120 3.66 29.26 12.76
N ASN A 121 3.71 28.38 11.75
CA ASN A 121 2.58 28.10 10.85
C ASN A 121 1.82 26.82 11.24
N VAL A 122 2.10 26.26 12.41
CA VAL A 122 1.49 25.02 12.89
C VAL A 122 0.50 25.35 14.01
N THR A 123 -0.73 24.83 13.89
CA THR A 123 -1.72 24.90 14.97
C THR A 123 -1.62 23.65 15.82
N TYR A 124 -1.41 23.82 17.12
CA TYR A 124 -1.26 22.71 18.06
C TYR A 124 -2.58 22.36 18.74
N ASN A 125 -2.84 21.06 18.89
CA ASN A 125 -3.96 20.56 19.69
C ASN A 125 -3.65 20.57 21.18
N MET A 126 -2.37 20.46 21.55
CA MET A 126 -1.90 20.41 22.93
C MET A 126 -0.55 21.13 23.07
N SER A 127 -0.31 21.72 24.24
CA SER A 127 1.01 22.25 24.63
C SER A 127 1.39 21.73 26.00
N LEU A 128 2.61 21.21 26.14
CA LEU A 128 3.15 20.72 27.41
C LEU A 128 3.94 21.80 28.19
N GLY A 129 4.10 23.00 27.61
CA GLY A 129 4.76 24.14 28.25
C GLY A 129 6.29 24.10 28.20
N GLN A 130 6.93 25.16 28.73
CA GLN A 130 8.34 25.50 28.53
C GLN A 130 9.35 24.41 28.96
N ASN A 131 9.04 23.67 30.02
CA ASN A 131 9.94 22.68 30.63
C ASN A 131 9.77 21.27 30.04
N ALA A 132 8.86 21.11 29.09
CA ALA A 132 8.59 19.83 28.46
C ALA A 132 9.41 19.63 27.19
N GLY A 133 10.54 20.32 27.02
CA GLY A 133 11.34 20.18 25.81
C GLY A 133 11.86 18.77 25.59
N ILE A 134 12.12 18.47 24.33
CA ILE A 134 12.89 17.30 23.89
C ILE A 134 14.28 17.75 23.44
N ASN A 135 15.21 16.83 23.31
CA ASN A 135 16.55 17.05 22.75
C ASN A 135 17.14 15.73 22.23
N GLY A 136 18.41 15.74 21.85
CA GLY A 136 19.09 14.53 21.38
C GLY A 136 19.18 13.43 22.44
N ASN A 137 19.20 12.17 21.99
CA ASN A 137 19.15 10.92 22.75
C ASN A 137 17.84 10.64 23.51
N ASP A 138 16.88 11.56 23.54
CA ASP A 138 15.59 11.32 24.18
C ASP A 138 14.80 10.18 23.51
N GLN A 139 13.70 9.81 24.17
CA GLN A 139 12.69 8.90 23.67
C GLN A 139 11.30 9.43 23.95
N VAL A 140 10.38 9.24 23.02
CA VAL A 140 8.95 9.45 23.22
C VAL A 140 8.17 8.18 22.89
N GLN A 141 7.24 7.85 23.78
CA GLN A 141 6.28 6.77 23.63
C GLN A 141 4.87 7.31 23.50
N LEU A 142 4.12 6.73 22.57
CA LEU A 142 2.67 6.80 22.54
C LEU A 142 2.09 5.57 23.25
N ARG A 143 1.16 5.80 24.18
CA ARG A 143 0.59 4.74 25.01
C ARG A 143 -0.92 4.75 24.93
N LYS A 144 -1.53 3.57 24.98
CA LYS A 144 -2.97 3.34 25.06
C LYS A 144 -3.27 2.49 26.28
N ASN A 145 -4.17 2.93 27.16
CA ASN A 145 -4.49 2.25 28.42
C ASN A 145 -3.24 1.89 29.24
N GLY A 146 -2.22 2.75 29.23
CA GLY A 146 -0.95 2.52 29.92
C GLY A 146 -0.03 1.50 29.24
N VAL A 147 -0.32 0.98 28.05
CA VAL A 147 0.59 0.12 27.27
C VAL A 147 1.22 0.92 26.15
N THR A 148 2.53 0.78 25.93
CA THR A 148 3.21 1.41 24.79
C THR A 148 2.75 0.78 23.49
N ILE A 149 2.26 1.60 22.58
CA ILE A 149 1.83 1.17 21.24
C ILE A 149 2.81 1.64 20.16
N ASP A 150 3.44 2.80 20.34
CA ASP A 150 4.46 3.31 19.42
C ASP A 150 5.61 3.96 20.20
N ASP A 151 6.83 3.83 19.68
CA ASP A 151 8.05 4.27 20.34
C ASP A 151 9.04 4.89 19.36
N VAL A 152 9.65 6.01 19.78
CA VAL A 152 10.59 6.78 18.97
C VAL A 152 11.79 7.17 19.81
N GLY A 153 12.98 6.73 19.39
CA GLY A 153 14.26 7.21 19.88
C GLY A 153 14.82 8.30 18.98
N PHE A 154 15.46 9.30 19.58
CA PHE A 154 15.95 10.47 18.84
C PHE A 154 17.45 10.36 18.52
N PRO A 155 17.93 11.04 17.46
CA PRO A 155 19.36 11.17 17.19
C PRO A 155 20.12 11.75 18.38
N GLY A 156 21.41 11.48 18.50
CA GLY A 156 22.19 11.93 19.65
C GLY A 156 22.47 13.44 19.73
N SER A 157 22.16 14.19 18.67
CA SER A 157 22.33 15.64 18.60
C SER A 157 20.96 16.32 18.53
N PRO A 158 20.78 17.50 19.16
CA PRO A 158 19.55 18.28 19.01
C PRO A 158 19.44 18.88 17.61
N GLY A 159 18.25 19.39 17.27
CA GLY A 159 17.99 20.06 16.00
C GLY A 159 17.70 19.11 14.85
N PHE A 160 16.70 18.25 15.01
CA PHE A 160 16.34 17.23 14.04
C PHE A 160 14.87 17.31 13.62
N SER A 161 14.56 16.60 12.53
CA SER A 161 13.20 16.18 12.20
C SER A 161 13.24 14.69 11.87
N LEU A 162 12.43 13.90 12.57
CA LEU A 162 12.14 12.51 12.23
C LEU A 162 10.76 12.46 11.61
N VAL A 163 10.66 12.08 10.34
CA VAL A 163 9.37 11.86 9.66
C VAL A 163 9.21 10.38 9.41
N ARG A 164 8.12 9.79 9.88
CA ARG A 164 7.82 8.37 9.66
C ARG A 164 7.67 8.14 8.16
N LYS A 165 8.22 7.04 7.64
CA LYS A 165 8.05 6.71 6.23
C LYS A 165 6.61 6.23 5.97
N PRO A 166 5.98 6.59 4.84
CA PRO A 166 4.64 6.12 4.50
C PRO A 166 4.49 4.59 4.41
N ASP A 167 5.58 3.86 4.16
CA ASP A 167 5.62 2.39 4.07
C ASP A 167 6.07 1.70 5.38
N ALA A 168 6.28 2.46 6.46
CA ALA A 168 6.65 1.91 7.75
C ALA A 168 5.57 0.97 8.30
N GLU A 169 6.01 -0.08 9.01
CA GLU A 169 5.13 -0.90 9.82
C GLU A 169 4.84 -0.17 11.13
N VAL A 170 3.58 0.21 11.32
CA VAL A 170 3.12 1.06 12.43
C VAL A 170 1.78 0.56 12.99
N PRO A 171 1.44 0.88 14.25
CA PRO A 171 2.33 1.43 15.27
C PRO A 171 3.39 0.40 15.71
N LYS A 172 4.52 0.82 16.28
CA LYS A 172 5.59 -0.10 16.71
C LYS A 172 6.09 0.21 18.11
N ALA A 173 5.80 -0.68 19.05
CA ALA A 173 6.14 -0.50 20.47
C ALA A 173 7.65 -0.52 20.79
N VAL A 174 8.49 -0.90 19.81
CA VAL A 174 9.96 -0.86 19.90
C VAL A 174 10.48 -0.05 18.73
N PHE A 175 11.21 1.03 19.02
CA PHE A 175 11.75 1.89 17.98
C PHE A 175 12.64 1.13 16.98
N ASN A 176 12.46 1.44 15.70
CA ASN A 176 13.29 0.98 14.60
C ASN A 176 13.63 2.18 13.71
N SER A 177 14.90 2.58 13.69
CA SER A 177 15.35 3.75 12.92
C SER A 177 15.16 3.60 11.41
N ALA A 178 15.04 2.38 10.89
CA ALA A 178 14.79 2.15 9.46
C ALA A 178 13.42 2.66 9.00
N ASP A 179 12.47 2.86 9.93
CA ASP A 179 11.11 3.33 9.64
C ASP A 179 11.02 4.87 9.50
N TRP A 180 12.14 5.58 9.65
CA TRP A 180 12.18 7.04 9.73
C TRP A 180 13.09 7.67 8.68
N ASN A 181 12.67 8.82 8.17
CA ASN A 181 13.53 9.78 7.49
C ASN A 181 14.03 10.78 8.53
N ILE A 182 15.35 10.79 8.77
CA ILE A 182 15.98 11.66 9.76
C ILE A 182 16.71 12.76 9.01
N THR A 183 16.34 14.01 9.30
CA THR A 183 16.96 15.21 8.71
C THR A 183 17.28 16.24 9.80
N GLY A 184 17.95 17.33 9.43
CA GLY A 184 18.10 18.48 10.33
C GLY A 184 16.76 19.17 10.61
N GLN A 185 16.74 20.06 11.61
CA GLN A 185 15.52 20.77 12.02
C GLN A 185 14.74 21.33 10.82
N ASN A 186 13.52 20.82 10.62
CA ASN A 186 12.62 21.26 9.56
C ASN A 186 11.15 21.09 9.98
N CYS A 187 10.36 22.16 9.88
CA CYS A 187 8.93 22.15 10.23
C CYS A 187 8.01 21.74 9.06
N GLY A 188 8.53 21.56 7.85
CA GLY A 188 7.74 21.46 6.63
C GLY A 188 6.88 20.21 6.50
N SER A 189 7.16 19.18 7.29
CA SER A 189 6.38 17.93 7.35
C SER A 189 5.27 17.96 8.40
N LEU A 190 5.35 18.83 9.41
CA LEU A 190 4.31 18.94 10.44
C LEU A 190 2.97 19.36 9.85
N GLY A 191 1.91 18.72 10.30
CA GLY A 191 0.55 18.85 9.78
C GLY A 191 0.30 18.07 8.48
N ASN A 192 1.24 17.22 8.03
CA ASN A 192 1.08 16.45 6.82
C ASN A 192 1.72 15.06 6.92
N HIS A 193 0.88 14.03 6.92
CA HIS A 193 1.33 12.65 6.84
C HIS A 193 0.44 11.83 5.91
N THR A 194 1.07 10.91 5.20
CA THR A 194 0.40 9.94 4.34
C THR A 194 0.98 8.57 4.58
N ILE A 195 0.17 7.57 4.29
CA ILE A 195 0.54 6.16 4.35
C ILE A 195 0.45 5.56 2.95
N ASN A 196 1.35 4.64 2.65
CA ASN A 196 1.26 3.86 1.43
C ASN A 196 0.23 2.76 1.64
N ASN A 197 -0.96 2.95 1.08
CA ASN A 197 -1.92 1.88 0.92
C ASN A 197 -1.30 0.80 0.03
N ALA A 198 -1.56 -0.48 0.32
CA ALA A 198 -1.23 -1.50 -0.67
C ALA A 198 -2.06 -1.21 -1.93
N PRO A 199 -1.45 -1.26 -3.12
CA PRO A 199 -2.22 -1.18 -4.35
C PRO A 199 -3.21 -2.34 -4.36
N VAL A 200 -4.48 -2.03 -4.69
CA VAL A 200 -5.50 -3.06 -4.90
C VAL A 200 -5.17 -3.77 -6.21
N PRO A 201 -4.97 -5.09 -6.18
CA PRO A 201 -4.64 -5.83 -7.39
C PRO A 201 -5.87 -5.99 -8.30
N GLU A 202 -5.78 -5.54 -9.56
CA GLU A 202 -6.82 -5.74 -10.57
C GLU A 202 -6.40 -6.83 -11.57
N ILE A 203 -7.35 -7.62 -12.09
CA ILE A 203 -7.07 -8.50 -13.23
C ILE A 203 -7.04 -7.66 -14.50
N ASP A 204 -5.83 -7.38 -14.98
CA ASP A 204 -5.60 -6.62 -16.21
C ASP A 204 -6.07 -7.35 -17.48
N ASN A 205 -5.63 -8.61 -17.72
CA ASN A 205 -5.89 -9.28 -19.01
C ASN A 205 -5.93 -10.82 -18.97
N ILE A 206 -6.99 -11.42 -19.52
CA ILE A 206 -7.05 -12.85 -19.86
C ILE A 206 -6.94 -13.02 -21.38
N SER A 207 -5.98 -13.83 -21.85
CA SER A 207 -5.69 -13.95 -23.29
C SER A 207 -5.53 -15.40 -23.74
N ARG A 208 -5.87 -15.69 -25.01
CA ARG A 208 -5.55 -16.98 -25.63
C ARG A 208 -4.51 -16.81 -26.72
N TYR A 209 -3.63 -17.81 -26.80
CA TYR A 209 -2.73 -17.94 -27.93
C TYR A 209 -3.53 -18.47 -29.12
N ARG A 210 -3.54 -17.69 -30.22
CA ARG A 210 -4.06 -18.14 -31.51
C ARG A 210 -2.89 -18.56 -32.37
N ASP A 211 -2.73 -19.86 -32.57
CA ASP A 211 -1.97 -20.36 -33.72
C ASP A 211 -2.75 -20.02 -34.99
N ASN A 212 -2.06 -19.55 -36.01
CA ASN A 212 -2.66 -19.24 -37.31
C ASN A 212 -2.61 -20.47 -38.22
N PRO A 213 -3.69 -21.21 -38.48
CA PRO A 213 -3.77 -22.01 -39.68
C PRO A 213 -4.35 -21.10 -40.77
N GLY A 214 -3.56 -20.75 -41.77
CA GLY A 214 -4.01 -19.94 -42.92
C GLY A 214 -5.08 -20.61 -43.80
N THR A 215 -5.96 -21.46 -43.25
CA THR A 215 -7.00 -22.22 -43.96
C THR A 215 -8.20 -22.50 -43.06
N LEU A 216 -9.41 -22.16 -43.53
CA LEU A 216 -10.71 -22.59 -42.98
C LEU A 216 -11.01 -24.05 -43.41
N PRO A 217 -11.78 -24.87 -42.67
CA PRO A 217 -12.59 -24.56 -41.49
C PRO A 217 -11.85 -24.73 -40.16
N TYR A 218 -12.27 -23.93 -39.19
CA TYR A 218 -11.58 -23.69 -37.93
C TYR A 218 -11.73 -24.87 -36.95
N THR A 219 -10.63 -25.38 -36.40
CA THR A 219 -10.65 -26.29 -35.24
C THR A 219 -9.77 -25.68 -34.14
N PHE A 220 -10.34 -25.31 -32.99
CA PHE A 220 -9.58 -24.97 -31.79
C PHE A 220 -8.96 -26.27 -31.26
N CYS A 221 -7.88 -26.76 -31.87
CA CYS A 221 -7.15 -27.90 -31.31
C CYS A 221 -6.24 -27.36 -30.20
N ASN A 222 -6.66 -27.50 -28.95
CA ASN A 222 -5.78 -27.67 -27.79
C ASN A 222 -4.72 -26.57 -27.57
N THR A 223 -5.03 -25.29 -27.79
CA THR A 223 -4.04 -24.23 -27.57
C THR A 223 -4.01 -23.77 -26.10
N PRO A 224 -2.81 -23.50 -25.53
CA PRO A 224 -2.72 -23.07 -24.14
C PRO A 224 -3.35 -21.69 -23.96
N THR A 225 -4.31 -21.57 -23.04
CA THR A 225 -4.79 -20.25 -22.60
C THR A 225 -3.79 -19.66 -21.61
N ARG A 226 -3.59 -18.34 -21.65
CA ARG A 226 -2.67 -17.64 -20.75
C ARG A 226 -3.40 -16.52 -20.03
N VAL A 227 -3.47 -16.64 -18.72
CA VAL A 227 -3.92 -15.54 -17.85
C VAL A 227 -2.69 -14.75 -17.44
N ARG A 228 -2.62 -13.48 -17.86
CA ARG A 228 -1.67 -12.52 -17.28
C ARG A 228 -2.44 -11.68 -16.29
N VAL A 229 -2.24 -11.92 -15.00
CA VAL A 229 -2.62 -10.90 -14.02
C VAL A 229 -1.46 -9.92 -13.97
N GLN A 230 -1.57 -8.84 -14.75
CA GLN A 230 -0.67 -7.72 -14.59
C GLN A 230 -1.13 -6.95 -13.37
N MET A 231 -0.20 -6.73 -12.45
CA MET A 231 -0.44 -5.90 -11.29
C MET A 231 0.14 -4.55 -11.63
N ASP A 232 -0.65 -3.50 -11.45
CA ASP A 232 -0.12 -2.15 -11.54
C ASP A 232 0.65 -1.86 -10.24
N THR A 233 1.87 -2.38 -10.13
CA THR A 233 2.69 -2.16 -8.94
C THR A 233 3.29 -0.77 -9.01
N THR A 234 2.65 0.19 -8.37
CA THR A 234 3.29 1.43 -7.92
C THR A 234 3.49 1.34 -6.41
N GLY A 235 4.75 1.31 -5.96
CA GLY A 235 5.10 1.41 -4.53
C GLY A 235 6.09 0.35 -4.05
N GLY A 236 7.32 0.76 -3.74
CA GLY A 236 8.33 -0.09 -3.11
C GLY A 236 8.00 -0.33 -1.64
N GLY A 237 7.95 -1.60 -1.22
CA GLY A 237 7.72 -2.00 0.17
C GLY A 237 6.81 -3.24 0.33
N PHE A 238 6.00 -3.54 -0.68
CA PHE A 238 5.14 -4.72 -0.70
C PHE A 238 5.74 -5.86 -1.53
N THR A 239 5.44 -7.09 -1.11
CA THR A 239 5.74 -8.33 -1.83
C THR A 239 4.45 -9.08 -2.08
N TYR A 240 4.39 -9.80 -3.20
CA TYR A 240 3.17 -10.43 -3.68
C TYR A 240 3.43 -11.91 -3.97
N SER A 241 2.52 -12.76 -3.53
CA SER A 241 2.45 -14.15 -3.99
C SER A 241 1.06 -14.48 -4.50
N TYR A 242 1.01 -15.20 -5.59
CA TYR A 242 -0.21 -15.54 -6.32
C TYR A 242 -0.42 -17.03 -6.23
N ASN A 243 -1.61 -17.47 -5.84
CA ASN A 243 -2.01 -18.87 -5.87
C ASN A 243 -3.26 -19.02 -6.73
N LEU A 244 -3.17 -19.78 -7.81
CA LEU A 244 -4.27 -20.03 -8.73
C LEU A 244 -4.79 -21.45 -8.54
N GLN A 245 -6.10 -21.58 -8.30
CA GLN A 245 -6.80 -22.84 -8.14
C GLN A 245 -7.89 -23.01 -9.19
N GLY A 246 -7.94 -24.17 -9.86
CA GLY A 246 -9.04 -24.56 -10.75
C GLY A 246 -10.10 -25.37 -10.02
N THR A 247 -11.37 -25.26 -10.41
CA THR A 247 -12.48 -25.99 -9.77
C THR A 247 -12.64 -27.43 -10.27
N THR A 248 -12.31 -27.69 -11.54
CA THR A 248 -12.54 -28.99 -12.20
C THR A 248 -11.25 -29.58 -12.75
N THR A 249 -10.29 -28.75 -13.19
CA THR A 249 -8.94 -29.17 -13.51
C THR A 249 -8.06 -28.93 -12.27
N PRO A 250 -7.37 -29.94 -11.70
CA PRO A 250 -6.52 -29.77 -10.51
C PRO A 250 -5.30 -28.90 -10.80
N VAL A 251 -5.50 -27.58 -10.83
CA VAL A 251 -4.46 -26.56 -10.91
C VAL A 251 -4.30 -26.01 -9.50
N ASN A 252 -3.09 -26.07 -8.95
CA ASN A 252 -2.70 -25.36 -7.73
C ASN A 252 -1.28 -24.83 -7.95
N VAL A 253 -1.20 -23.65 -8.55
CA VAL A 253 0.06 -23.06 -8.99
C VAL A 253 0.32 -21.81 -8.19
N THR A 254 1.51 -21.73 -7.58
CA THR A 254 1.96 -20.55 -6.85
C THR A 254 3.12 -19.88 -7.57
N ASN A 255 3.11 -18.56 -7.71
CA ASN A 255 4.24 -17.79 -8.24
C ASN A 255 4.31 -16.38 -7.61
N THR A 256 5.33 -15.61 -8.00
CA THR A 256 5.52 -14.21 -7.60
C THR A 256 5.38 -13.23 -8.76
N THR A 257 5.02 -13.70 -9.95
CA THR A 257 4.99 -12.90 -11.18
C THR A 257 3.58 -12.49 -11.60
N GLY A 258 2.53 -13.14 -11.07
CA GLY A 258 1.15 -12.95 -11.49
C GLY A 258 0.82 -13.58 -12.85
N ILE A 259 1.75 -14.33 -13.45
CA ILE A 259 1.61 -14.88 -14.80
C ILE A 259 1.30 -16.37 -14.74
N PHE A 260 0.15 -16.77 -15.28
CA PHE A 260 -0.27 -18.16 -15.40
C PHE A 260 -0.46 -18.53 -16.88
N SER A 261 0.03 -19.70 -17.29
CA SER A 261 -0.01 -20.16 -18.68
C SER A 261 -0.49 -21.59 -18.76
N ASN A 262 -1.01 -21.99 -19.92
CA ASN A 262 -1.52 -23.31 -20.22
C ASN A 262 -2.75 -23.69 -19.36
N LEU A 263 -3.64 -22.72 -19.13
CA LEU A 263 -4.88 -22.95 -18.41
C LEU A 263 -5.93 -23.57 -19.35
N GLU A 264 -6.77 -24.44 -18.80
CA GLU A 264 -7.89 -25.07 -19.49
C GLU A 264 -9.20 -24.30 -19.22
N GLU A 265 -10.28 -24.72 -19.88
CA GLU A 265 -11.62 -24.24 -19.54
C GLU A 265 -12.00 -24.70 -18.13
N ASP A 266 -12.15 -23.73 -17.23
CA ASP A 266 -12.49 -23.95 -15.84
C ASP A 266 -12.94 -22.62 -15.21
N THR A 267 -13.53 -22.71 -14.03
CA THR A 267 -13.58 -21.60 -13.09
C THR A 267 -12.28 -21.61 -12.28
N TYR A 268 -11.65 -20.44 -12.17
CA TYR A 268 -10.44 -20.27 -11.39
C TYR A 268 -10.67 -19.30 -10.24
N THR A 269 -10.05 -19.61 -9.11
CA THR A 269 -9.90 -18.71 -7.97
C THR A 269 -8.43 -18.33 -7.84
N LEU A 270 -8.15 -17.04 -7.94
CA LEU A 270 -6.84 -16.46 -7.69
C LEU A 270 -6.81 -15.84 -6.30
N THR A 271 -5.92 -16.34 -5.45
CA THR A 271 -5.59 -15.75 -4.16
C THR A 271 -4.28 -14.97 -4.29
N ILE A 272 -4.32 -13.68 -3.98
CA ILE A 272 -3.19 -12.77 -4.00
C ILE A 272 -2.86 -12.42 -2.56
N THR A 273 -1.74 -12.94 -2.07
CA THR A 273 -1.23 -12.63 -0.74
C THR A 273 -0.29 -11.44 -0.84
N ILE A 274 -0.63 -10.36 -0.15
CA ILE A 274 0.18 -9.15 -0.08
C ILE A 274 0.88 -9.16 1.26
N ARG A 275 2.20 -9.01 1.25
CA ARG A 275 3.03 -8.93 2.46
C ARG A 275 3.82 -7.63 2.48
N ARG A 276 3.91 -7.01 3.66
CA ARG A 276 4.82 -5.89 3.94
C ARG A 276 5.92 -6.42 4.84
N ASN A 277 7.19 -6.31 4.44
CA ASN A 277 8.33 -6.82 5.21
C ASN A 277 8.14 -8.28 5.69
N ASN A 278 7.65 -9.16 4.82
CA ASN A 278 7.29 -10.57 5.10
C ASN A 278 6.10 -10.82 6.05
N ILE A 279 5.42 -9.80 6.57
CA ILE A 279 4.20 -9.95 7.37
C ILE A 279 2.98 -9.89 6.45
N LEU A 280 2.00 -10.77 6.66
CA LEU A 280 0.74 -10.76 5.90
C LEU A 280 0.06 -9.41 6.11
N PHE A 281 -0.11 -8.66 5.02
CA PHE A 281 -0.77 -7.36 5.03
C PHE A 281 -2.25 -7.52 4.68
N CYS A 282 -2.56 -8.20 3.58
CA CYS A 282 -3.93 -8.58 3.23
C CYS A 282 -3.92 -9.71 2.20
N THR A 283 -5.10 -10.28 1.96
CA THR A 283 -5.32 -11.25 0.88
C THR A 283 -6.44 -10.75 -0.02
N HIS A 284 -6.18 -10.67 -1.32
CA HIS A 284 -7.19 -10.43 -2.33
C HIS A 284 -7.62 -11.75 -2.97
N ILE A 285 -8.90 -11.94 -3.21
CA ILE A 285 -9.41 -13.10 -3.92
C ILE A 285 -10.17 -12.60 -5.14
N VAL A 286 -9.87 -13.19 -6.30
CA VAL A 286 -10.61 -12.93 -7.53
C VAL A 286 -11.01 -14.25 -8.13
N SER A 287 -12.27 -14.37 -8.51
CA SER A 287 -12.73 -15.53 -9.28
C SER A 287 -13.05 -15.12 -10.71
N PHE A 288 -12.64 -15.94 -11.68
CA PHE A 288 -12.89 -15.71 -13.10
C PHE A 288 -13.14 -17.03 -13.82
N ASN A 289 -13.90 -16.97 -14.91
CA ASN A 289 -14.18 -18.12 -15.75
C ASN A 289 -13.37 -18.05 -17.05
N ILE A 290 -12.77 -19.16 -17.44
CA ILE A 290 -12.24 -19.37 -18.79
C ILE A 290 -13.25 -20.26 -19.51
N THR A 291 -14.10 -19.71 -20.38
CA THR A 291 -15.06 -20.50 -21.15
C THR A 291 -14.51 -20.84 -22.54
N GLY A 292 -14.77 -22.05 -23.02
CA GLY A 292 -14.49 -22.46 -24.38
C GLY A 292 -15.34 -21.64 -25.35
N GLY A 293 -14.72 -20.70 -26.05
CA GLY A 293 -15.42 -20.00 -27.13
C GLY A 293 -15.74 -20.98 -28.26
N THR A 294 -16.94 -21.55 -28.29
CA THR A 294 -17.54 -21.92 -29.56
C THR A 294 -18.07 -20.63 -30.17
N GLU A 295 -17.24 -19.93 -30.94
CA GLU A 295 -17.81 -19.02 -31.93
C GLU A 295 -18.53 -19.88 -32.97
N THR A 296 -19.83 -20.10 -32.78
CA THR A 296 -20.70 -20.49 -33.89
C THR A 296 -20.88 -19.25 -34.76
N SER A 297 -19.91 -18.95 -35.63
CA SER A 297 -20.21 -18.04 -36.74
C SER A 297 -21.35 -18.69 -37.54
N PRO A 298 -22.46 -17.98 -37.82
CA PRO A 298 -23.46 -18.51 -38.73
C PRO A 298 -22.80 -18.67 -40.10
N ILE A 299 -22.70 -19.91 -40.56
CA ILE A 299 -22.34 -20.22 -41.94
C ILE A 299 -23.43 -19.61 -42.81
N ILE A 300 -23.20 -18.43 -43.37
CA ILE A 300 -23.98 -17.91 -44.49
C ILE A 300 -23.40 -18.59 -45.73
N LEU A 301 -23.95 -19.75 -46.08
CA LEU A 301 -23.80 -20.32 -47.41
C LEU A 301 -24.54 -19.39 -48.39
N LEU A 302 -23.82 -18.49 -49.03
CA LEU A 302 -24.27 -17.97 -50.32
C LEU A 302 -24.02 -19.09 -51.34
N ASN A 303 -25.11 -19.77 -51.70
CA ASN A 303 -25.15 -20.64 -52.87
C ASN A 303 -24.82 -19.82 -54.14
N PRO A 304 -24.27 -20.48 -55.18
CA PRO A 304 -23.46 -19.87 -56.24
C PRO A 304 -24.16 -18.78 -57.06
#